data_AF-A0A3M4JIQ4-F1
#
_entry.id   AF-A0A3M4JIQ4-F1
#
_cell.length_a   1.000
_cell.length_b   1.000
_cell.length_c   1.000
_cell.angle_alpha   90.00
_cell.angle_beta   90.00
_cell.angle_gamma   90.00
#
_symmetry.space_group_name_H-M   'P 1'
#
loop_
_entity.id
_entity.type
_entity.pdbx_description
1 polymer ?
#
loop_
_entity_poly.entity_id
_entity_poly.type
_entity_poly.pdbx_seq_one_letter_code
_entity_poly.pdbx_strand_id
1 'polypeptide(L)'
;MFKKMSAVICLALFAFALSGCGADKGQEFLGRWTGENKTRMGKPTYVMDISKDGEIFHINLETTADIVGYGKMKKTLQRFEAKAESDSVLSMAGGFATMRLEGSAIYFDGTTYTRLK
;
A
#
# COMPACT_ATOMS: atom_id res chain seq x y z
N MET A 1 -27.94 35.47 24.33
CA MET A 1 -26.74 34.62 24.49
C MET A 1 -26.69 33.43 23.52
N PHE A 2 -27.80 33.02 22.89
CA PHE A 2 -27.87 31.87 21.96
C PHE A 2 -27.08 32.00 20.63
N LYS A 3 -26.84 33.23 20.10
CA LYS A 3 -26.07 33.41 18.86
C LYS A 3 -24.58 33.08 18.99
N LYS A 4 -24.00 33.18 20.19
CA LYS A 4 -22.57 32.88 20.43
C LYS A 4 -22.29 31.38 20.60
N MET A 5 -23.30 30.57 21.00
CA MET A 5 -23.18 29.11 21.12
C MET A 5 -23.16 28.40 19.77
N SER A 6 -23.87 28.92 18.76
CA SER A 6 -23.95 28.29 17.44
C SER A 6 -22.61 28.29 16.70
N ALA A 7 -21.79 29.32 16.87
CA ALA A 7 -20.48 29.41 16.22
C ALA A 7 -19.47 28.40 16.79
N VAL A 8 -19.52 28.11 18.10
CA VAL A 8 -18.62 27.14 18.76
C VAL A 8 -18.95 25.71 18.32
N ILE A 9 -20.23 25.39 18.15
CA ILE A 9 -20.70 24.08 17.68
C ILE A 9 -20.28 23.84 16.22
N CYS A 10 -20.40 24.84 15.35
CA CYS A 10 -19.92 24.73 13.97
C CYS A 10 -18.40 24.52 13.90
N LEU A 11 -17.61 25.21 14.72
CA LEU A 11 -16.16 25.06 14.73
C LEU A 11 -15.71 23.67 15.19
N ALA A 12 -16.40 23.10 16.18
CA ALA A 12 -16.14 21.73 16.66
C ALA A 12 -16.47 20.68 15.58
N LEU A 13 -17.59 20.85 14.85
CA LEU A 13 -17.98 19.93 13.77
C LEU A 13 -16.99 19.96 12.58
N PHE A 14 -16.42 21.12 12.26
CA PHE A 14 -15.39 21.23 11.22
C PHE A 14 -14.06 20.55 11.60
N ALA A 15 -13.67 20.59 12.87
CA ALA A 15 -12.45 19.93 13.33
C ALA A 15 -12.53 18.40 13.24
N PHE A 16 -13.69 17.80 13.53
CA PHE A 16 -13.92 16.36 13.37
C PHE A 16 -14.09 15.92 11.91
N ALA A 17 -14.59 16.80 11.03
CA ALA A 17 -14.70 16.49 9.60
C ALA A 17 -13.34 16.43 8.90
N LEU A 18 -12.33 17.14 9.40
CA LEU A 18 -10.98 17.19 8.81
C LEU A 18 -10.09 16.03 9.26
N SER A 19 -10.31 15.45 10.45
CA SER A 19 -9.50 14.33 10.96
C SER A 19 -9.84 12.96 10.35
N GLY A 20 -10.89 12.87 9.54
CA GLY A 20 -11.29 11.65 8.83
C GLY A 20 -10.93 11.62 7.33
N CYS A 21 -10.37 12.70 6.78
CA CYS A 21 -10.14 12.84 5.34
C CYS A 21 -8.87 12.09 4.88
N GLY A 22 -8.79 10.77 5.10
CA GLY A 22 -7.63 9.97 4.69
C GLY A 22 -7.53 8.59 5.33
N ALA A 23 -8.10 8.43 6.52
CA ALA A 23 -8.09 7.16 7.26
C ALA A 23 -8.73 5.99 6.48
N ASP A 24 -9.69 6.28 5.59
CA ASP A 24 -10.40 5.25 4.83
C ASP A 24 -9.86 5.03 3.42
N LYS A 25 -8.84 5.79 2.99
CA LYS A 25 -8.26 5.59 1.66
C LYS A 25 -7.46 4.30 1.58
N GLY A 26 -7.52 3.66 0.41
CA GLY A 26 -6.63 2.54 0.04
C GLY A 26 -6.93 1.22 0.75
N GLN A 27 -8.14 1.03 1.30
CA GLN A 27 -8.51 -0.21 2.00
C GLN A 27 -8.40 -1.45 1.11
N GLU A 28 -8.63 -1.30 -0.20
CA GLU A 28 -8.57 -2.42 -1.15
C GLU A 28 -7.17 -2.99 -1.34
N PHE A 29 -6.10 -2.24 -0.98
CA PHE A 29 -4.73 -2.75 -0.98
C PHE A 29 -4.48 -3.79 0.11
N LEU A 30 -5.28 -3.80 1.20
CA LEU A 30 -5.01 -4.65 2.35
C LEU A 30 -5.09 -6.14 2.03
N GLY A 31 -4.20 -6.89 2.67
CA GLY A 31 -4.11 -8.33 2.57
C GLY A 31 -2.91 -8.80 1.77
N ARG A 32 -3.00 -10.04 1.29
CA ARG A 32 -1.88 -10.78 0.72
C ARG A 32 -2.01 -10.92 -0.79
N TRP A 33 -0.91 -10.67 -1.48
CA TRP A 33 -0.80 -10.63 -2.93
C TRP A 33 0.39 -11.46 -3.40
N THR A 34 0.27 -12.04 -4.58
CA THR A 34 1.34 -12.82 -5.22
C THR A 34 1.66 -12.25 -6.60
N GLY A 35 2.93 -12.22 -6.96
CA GLY A 35 3.40 -11.78 -8.26
C GLY A 35 4.45 -12.74 -8.81
N GLU A 36 4.52 -12.84 -10.13
CA GLU A 36 5.56 -13.60 -10.82
C GLU A 36 6.13 -12.75 -11.94
N ASN A 37 7.45 -12.66 -12.01
CA ASN A 37 8.11 -12.05 -13.16
C ASN A 37 8.81 -13.15 -13.97
N LYS A 38 8.15 -13.61 -15.03
CA LYS A 38 8.63 -14.71 -15.89
C LYS A 38 9.71 -14.28 -16.89
N THR A 39 9.91 -12.96 -17.06
CA THR A 39 10.86 -12.40 -18.03
C THR A 39 12.19 -12.02 -17.38
N ARG A 40 12.22 -11.74 -16.07
CA ARG A 40 13.46 -11.50 -15.31
C ARG A 40 14.27 -12.79 -15.15
N MET A 41 15.60 -12.64 -15.23
CA MET A 41 16.55 -13.71 -14.91
C MET A 41 16.32 -14.21 -13.48
N GLY A 42 16.41 -15.54 -13.26
CA GLY A 42 16.13 -16.15 -11.96
C GLY A 42 14.64 -16.35 -11.63
N LYS A 43 13.72 -15.94 -12.54
CA LYS A 43 12.26 -16.15 -12.48
C LYS A 43 11.69 -15.91 -11.07
N PRO A 44 11.84 -14.69 -10.53
CA PRO A 44 11.47 -14.40 -9.17
C PRO A 44 9.96 -14.56 -8.95
N THR A 45 9.61 -15.14 -7.80
CA THR A 45 8.26 -15.11 -7.25
C THR A 45 8.21 -14.14 -6.09
N TYR A 46 7.06 -13.49 -5.94
CA TYR A 46 6.86 -12.44 -4.96
C TYR A 46 5.63 -12.71 -4.12
N VAL A 47 5.73 -12.47 -2.82
CA VAL A 47 4.60 -12.44 -1.91
C VAL A 47 4.62 -11.11 -1.18
N MET A 48 3.56 -10.34 -1.34
CA MET A 48 3.39 -9.03 -0.72
C MET A 48 2.27 -9.11 0.30
N ASP A 49 2.56 -8.71 1.54
CA ASP A 49 1.58 -8.57 2.61
C ASP A 49 1.47 -7.09 2.97
N ILE A 50 0.25 -6.56 2.90
CA ILE A 50 -0.05 -5.15 3.16
C ILE A 50 -0.99 -5.05 4.34
N SER A 51 -0.55 -4.35 5.38
CA SER A 51 -1.35 -3.96 6.53
C SER A 51 -1.37 -2.44 6.69
N LYS A 52 -2.23 -1.93 7.57
CA LYS A 52 -2.37 -0.49 7.83
C LYS A 52 -2.46 -0.23 9.34
N ASP A 53 -1.72 0.78 9.79
CA ASP A 53 -1.79 1.34 11.15
C ASP A 53 -1.97 2.86 11.03
N GLY A 54 -3.11 3.37 11.50
CA GLY A 54 -3.52 4.75 11.26
C GLY A 54 -3.57 5.07 9.76
N GLU A 55 -2.76 6.03 9.31
CA GLU A 55 -2.65 6.42 7.90
C GLU A 55 -1.51 5.72 7.15
N ILE A 56 -0.68 4.94 7.85
CA ILE A 56 0.52 4.32 7.29
C ILE A 56 0.21 2.90 6.85
N PHE A 57 0.57 2.59 5.62
CA PHE A 57 0.57 1.24 5.08
C PHE A 57 1.94 0.60 5.30
N HIS A 58 1.96 -0.57 5.93
CA HIS A 58 3.15 -1.38 6.07
C HIS A 58 3.14 -2.47 5.01
N ILE A 59 4.15 -2.49 4.16
CA ILE A 59 4.26 -3.40 3.02
C ILE A 59 5.47 -4.30 3.24
N ASN A 60 5.21 -5.59 3.40
CA ASN A 60 6.23 -6.63 3.49
C ASN A 60 6.31 -7.36 2.16
N LEU A 61 7.39 -7.15 1.40
CA LEU A 61 7.62 -7.81 0.12
C LEU A 61 8.68 -8.91 0.27
N GLU A 62 8.21 -10.14 0.24
CA GLU A 62 9.05 -11.32 0.14
C GLU A 62 9.34 -11.63 -1.33
N THR A 63 10.61 -11.82 -1.66
CA THR A 63 11.06 -12.25 -2.99
C THR A 63 11.79 -13.57 -2.85
N THR A 64 11.46 -14.52 -3.71
CA THR A 64 12.19 -15.79 -3.83
C THR A 64 12.73 -15.89 -5.26
N ALA A 65 14.05 -15.87 -5.41
CA ALA A 65 14.71 -15.82 -6.71
C ALA A 65 16.05 -16.55 -6.70
N ASP A 66 16.48 -17.09 -7.83
CA ASP A 66 17.87 -17.50 -8.04
C ASP A 66 18.72 -16.30 -8.45
N ILE A 67 19.22 -15.57 -7.44
CA ILE A 67 19.94 -14.30 -7.63
C ILE A 67 21.32 -14.50 -8.29
N VAL A 68 21.90 -15.70 -8.14
CA VAL A 68 23.28 -16.01 -8.55
C VAL A 68 23.36 -16.96 -9.75
N GLY A 69 22.22 -17.45 -10.25
CA GLY A 69 22.14 -18.29 -11.45
C GLY A 69 22.64 -19.73 -11.27
N TYR A 70 22.82 -20.19 -10.03
CA TYR A 70 23.30 -21.54 -9.71
C TYR A 70 22.18 -22.52 -9.37
N GLY A 71 20.92 -22.17 -9.65
CA GLY A 71 19.74 -22.94 -9.30
C GLY A 71 19.35 -22.88 -7.82
N LYS A 72 19.98 -21.98 -7.03
CA LYS A 72 19.70 -21.85 -5.59
C LYS A 72 18.75 -20.69 -5.34
N MET A 73 17.48 -21.02 -5.09
CA MET A 73 16.48 -20.03 -4.70
C MET A 73 16.83 -19.43 -3.34
N LYS A 74 16.98 -18.10 -3.29
CA LYS A 74 17.16 -17.33 -2.06
C LYS A 74 15.91 -16.51 -1.80
N LYS A 75 15.50 -16.50 -0.54
CA LYS A 75 14.40 -15.69 -0.03
C LYS A 75 14.94 -14.41 0.61
N THR A 76 14.38 -13.27 0.25
CA THR A 76 14.69 -11.95 0.81
C THR A 76 13.43 -11.22 1.19
N LEU A 77 13.49 -10.41 2.24
CA LEU A 77 12.37 -9.60 2.71
C LEU A 77 12.73 -8.12 2.64
N GLN A 78 11.92 -7.35 1.92
CA GLN A 78 11.96 -5.90 1.90
C GLN A 78 10.75 -5.35 2.66
N ARG A 79 10.95 -4.24 3.37
CA ARG A 79 9.90 -3.56 4.13
C ARG A 79 9.78 -2.14 3.64
N PHE A 80 8.55 -1.72 3.36
CA PHE A 80 8.24 -0.36 2.94
C PHE A 80 7.13 0.22 3.81
N GLU A 81 7.14 1.54 3.90
CA GLU A 81 6.05 2.32 4.46
C GLU A 81 5.49 3.23 3.36
N ALA A 82 4.17 3.31 3.30
CA ALA A 82 3.47 4.10 2.30
C ALA A 82 2.32 4.91 2.91
N LYS A 83 1.91 5.96 2.21
CA LYS A 83 0.68 6.70 2.47
C LYS A 83 -0.25 6.60 1.27
N ALA A 84 -1.55 6.60 1.52
CA ALA A 84 -2.54 6.64 0.46
C ALA A 84 -2.71 8.07 -0.06
N GLU A 85 -2.37 8.29 -1.33
CA GLU A 85 -2.69 9.55 -2.03
C GLU A 85 -4.17 9.55 -2.46
N SER A 86 -4.66 8.37 -2.87
CA SER A 86 -6.05 8.11 -3.25
C SER A 86 -6.43 6.65 -2.92
N ASP A 87 -7.67 6.26 -3.23
CA ASP A 87 -8.13 4.88 -3.02
C ASP A 87 -7.37 3.83 -3.84
N SER A 88 -6.73 4.25 -4.93
CA SER A 88 -6.04 3.37 -5.88
C SER A 88 -4.54 3.65 -5.99
N VAL A 89 -3.97 4.52 -5.15
CA VAL A 89 -2.54 4.86 -5.19
C VAL A 89 -1.95 4.95 -3.80
N LEU A 90 -0.95 4.10 -3.55
CA LEU A 90 -0.02 4.25 -2.41
C LEU A 90 1.28 4.91 -2.88
N SER A 91 1.76 5.85 -2.10
CA SER A 91 3.00 6.60 -2.30
C SER A 91 4.00 6.21 -1.22
N MET A 92 5.20 5.81 -1.64
CA MET A 92 6.31 5.42 -0.77
C MET A 92 7.42 6.45 -0.84
N ALA A 93 8.19 6.57 0.25
CA ALA A 93 9.33 7.47 0.34
C ALA A 93 9.01 8.92 -0.08
N GLY A 94 7.79 9.41 0.16
CA GLY A 94 7.38 10.76 -0.24
C GLY A 94 7.16 10.96 -1.75
N GLY A 95 6.86 9.90 -2.49
CA GLY A 95 6.45 9.97 -3.90
C GLY A 95 7.49 9.45 -4.90
N PHE A 96 8.67 9.02 -4.45
CA PHE A 96 9.70 8.46 -5.34
C PHE A 96 9.31 7.11 -5.94
N ALA A 97 8.39 6.38 -5.29
CA ALA A 97 7.82 5.16 -5.83
C ALA A 97 6.32 5.14 -5.53
N THR A 98 5.54 4.67 -6.50
CA THR A 98 4.09 4.54 -6.37
C THR A 98 3.65 3.12 -6.67
N MET A 99 2.63 2.68 -5.95
CA MET A 99 1.95 1.41 -6.14
C MET A 99 0.51 1.72 -6.54
N ARG A 100 0.06 1.13 -7.65
CA ARG A 100 -1.27 1.40 -8.22
C ARG A 100 -2.15 0.17 -8.12
N LEU A 101 -3.40 0.37 -7.71
CA LEU A 101 -4.43 -0.66 -7.76
C LEU A 101 -5.35 -0.37 -8.95
N GLU A 102 -5.52 -1.33 -9.84
CA GLU A 102 -6.50 -1.25 -10.93
C GLU A 102 -7.33 -2.54 -10.95
N GLY A 103 -8.63 -2.39 -10.69
CA GLY A 103 -9.52 -3.53 -10.50
C GLY A 103 -9.02 -4.43 -9.36
N SER A 104 -8.70 -5.69 -9.67
CA SER A 104 -8.25 -6.68 -8.70
C SER A 104 -6.74 -6.95 -8.74
N ALA A 105 -5.95 -6.02 -9.28
CA ALA A 105 -4.51 -6.18 -9.46
C ALA A 105 -3.73 -4.97 -8.95
N ILE A 106 -2.59 -5.25 -8.31
CA ILE A 106 -1.61 -4.23 -7.92
C ILE A 106 -0.48 -4.21 -8.96
N TYR A 107 -0.06 -3.01 -9.38
CA TYR A 107 1.09 -2.78 -10.22
C TYR A 107 2.17 -2.05 -9.41
N PHE A 108 3.34 -2.68 -9.29
CA PHE A 108 4.45 -2.16 -8.51
C PHE A 108 5.79 -2.73 -8.98
N ASP A 109 6.82 -1.87 -9.11
CA ASP A 109 8.18 -2.25 -9.54
C ASP A 109 8.23 -3.15 -10.80
N GLY A 110 7.36 -2.87 -11.78
CA GLY A 110 7.27 -3.67 -13.01
C GLY A 110 6.72 -5.09 -12.82
N THR A 111 6.09 -5.37 -11.68
CA THR A 111 5.42 -6.63 -11.38
C THR A 111 3.93 -6.38 -11.17
N THR A 112 3.11 -7.27 -11.75
CA THR A 112 1.68 -7.32 -11.48
C THR A 112 1.43 -8.35 -10.39
N TYR A 113 0.67 -7.95 -9.38
CA TYR A 113 0.30 -8.79 -8.26
C TYR A 113 -1.20 -9.05 -8.27
N THR A 114 -1.56 -10.30 -8.03
CA THR A 114 -2.95 -10.75 -7.87
C THR A 114 -3.19 -11.17 -6.44
N ARG A 115 -4.42 -10.94 -5.95
CA ARG A 115 -4.79 -11.32 -4.58
C ARG A 115 -4.59 -12.82 -4.37
N LEU A 116 -3.89 -13.18 -3.31
CA LEU A 116 -3.73 -14.58 -2.91
C LEU A 116 -5.03 -15.01 -2.21
N LYS A 117 -5.68 -16.05 -2.73
CA LYS A 117 -6.93 -16.61 -2.17
C LYS A 117 -6.71 -17.21 -0.79
#